data_AF-A0A059LID6-F1
#
_entry.id   AF-A0A059LID6-F1
#
_cell.length_a   1.000
_cell.length_b   1.000
_cell.length_c   1.000
_cell.angle_alpha   90.00
_cell.angle_beta   90.00
_cell.angle_gamma   90.00
#
_symmetry.space_group_name_H-M   'P 1'
#
loop_
_entity.id
_entity.type
_entity.pdbx_description
1 polymer ?
#
loop_
_entity_poly.entity_id
_entity_poly.type
_entity_poly.pdbx_seq_one_letter_code
_entity_poly.pdbx_strand_id
1 'polypeptide(L)'
;MYREGFHSALAPTLREEWRSVLLLVLLYAMQGVPLGLSLGSMYVEAEYVDDRIDPQLSLLTLLALFSFPRPFLMQSRMSYTAIGIFSFAAYPYSFKLLWSPIVDSLHVRSFGLRKSWIVPIQLLSGALMVAGGSWAQAQLDAGHAVRVTAFFFVVVLLAATQDIAVDGWALTLLHPRNVGHASTCQTVGVNCGYFLSFTVFLALSDAGFCAKHFARWQADPGQGLLSLQAYLRLWGWVYILVTLALALLKRESPAPSPVAWLRSLASEKTSEKNGAFERNGRRSGAKTPDPEASTVVSSSACSSSIPPIRDAYRQLLRVTALPSVRRLALVLVVCRLGMLPAESIAPLKLLEKGVSKEALAGLVLIEFPIELVSALVAGRAAARGRPYGPWLAGYRMRLVLALLTTLAVALFPAGAAELGDAPWAFAALAALGMATSFCSTLMFTAVGSFYNRISDPSMGGAYLTLLNT
;
A
#
# COMPACT_ATOMS: atom_id res chain seq x y z
N MET A 1 36.95 2.62 34.51
CA MET A 1 37.14 1.99 33.19
C MET A 1 35.80 1.52 32.61
N TYR A 2 34.81 2.42 32.52
CA TYR A 2 33.47 2.18 31.94
C TYR A 2 33.01 3.50 31.31
N ARG A 3 33.75 3.96 30.31
CA ARG A 3 33.48 5.22 29.60
C ARG A 3 33.74 5.04 28.09
N GLU A 4 33.24 3.94 27.54
CA GLU A 4 33.18 3.70 26.11
C GLU A 4 31.82 3.07 25.82
N GLY A 5 30.97 3.78 25.08
CA GLY A 5 29.58 3.38 24.82
C GLY A 5 28.64 4.53 24.49
N PHE A 6 29.09 5.78 24.65
CA PHE A 6 28.33 6.99 24.28
C PHE A 6 28.75 7.60 22.94
N HIS A 7 29.32 6.78 22.03
CA HIS A 7 29.62 7.16 20.66
C HIS A 7 28.92 6.23 19.68
N SER A 8 27.63 6.46 19.43
CA SER A 8 26.96 6.19 18.14
C SER A 8 25.48 6.63 18.12
N ALA A 9 25.18 7.84 18.59
CA ALA A 9 23.99 8.57 18.13
C ALA A 9 24.37 9.50 16.97
N LEU A 10 25.29 9.06 16.10
CA LEU A 10 25.52 9.72 14.82
C LEU A 10 24.26 9.50 14.01
N ALA A 11 23.62 10.59 13.57
CA ALA A 11 22.58 10.53 12.57
C ALA A 11 23.08 9.60 11.44
N PRO A 12 22.28 8.61 11.02
CA PRO A 12 22.70 7.63 10.04
C PRO A 12 23.25 8.34 8.83
N THR A 13 24.33 7.81 8.26
CA THR A 13 24.91 8.42 7.07
C THR A 13 23.84 8.46 5.99
N LEU A 14 23.79 9.54 5.18
CA LEU A 14 22.84 9.65 4.07
C LEU A 14 22.77 8.37 3.22
N ARG A 15 23.92 7.71 3.04
CA ARG A 15 24.03 6.44 2.32
C ARG A 15 23.28 5.28 3.00
N GLU A 16 23.30 5.19 4.33
CA GLU A 16 22.58 4.15 5.08
C GLU A 16 21.07 4.38 5.04
N GLU A 17 20.62 5.64 5.19
CA GLU A 17 19.20 5.98 5.05
C GLU A 17 18.67 5.64 3.65
N TRP A 18 19.41 5.97 2.59
CA TRP A 18 19.02 5.61 1.22
C TRP A 18 18.97 4.10 1.00
N ARG A 19 19.86 3.32 1.62
CA ARG A 19 19.79 1.85 1.57
C ARG A 19 18.52 1.32 2.24
N SER A 20 18.13 1.90 3.38
CA SER A 20 16.89 1.57 4.08
C SER A 20 15.66 1.92 3.24
N VAL A 21 15.62 3.11 2.65
CA VAL A 21 14.53 3.55 1.76
C VAL A 21 14.40 2.64 0.54
N LEU A 22 15.50 2.35 -0.15
CA LEU A 22 15.51 1.47 -1.32
C LEU A 22 15.05 0.05 -0.97
N LEU A 23 15.46 -0.46 0.19
CA LEU A 23 15.01 -1.76 0.68
C LEU A 23 13.50 -1.77 0.92
N LEU A 24 12.94 -0.74 1.57
CA LEU A 24 11.50 -0.63 1.79
C LEU A 24 10.72 -0.55 0.48
N VAL A 25 11.13 0.33 -0.43
CA VAL A 25 10.50 0.47 -1.75
C VAL A 25 10.50 -0.86 -2.51
N LEU A 26 11.62 -1.60 -2.46
CA LEU A 26 11.71 -2.92 -3.09
C LEU A 26 10.74 -3.92 -2.44
N LEU A 27 10.70 -4.00 -1.11
CA LEU A 27 9.81 -4.93 -0.40
C LEU A 27 8.33 -4.62 -0.66
N TYR A 28 7.95 -3.35 -0.68
CA TYR A 28 6.61 -2.91 -1.03
C TYR A 28 6.27 -3.16 -2.51
N ALA A 29 7.23 -2.98 -3.42
CA ALA A 29 7.03 -3.31 -4.83
C ALA A 29 6.76 -4.79 -5.05
N MET A 30 7.39 -5.67 -4.27
CA MET A 30 7.11 -7.09 -4.32
C MET A 30 5.66 -7.37 -3.91
N GLN A 31 5.17 -6.80 -2.82
CA GLN A 31 3.76 -6.95 -2.40
C GLN A 31 2.76 -6.45 -3.45
N GLY A 32 3.12 -5.37 -4.17
CA GLY A 32 2.33 -4.84 -5.28
C GLY A 32 2.16 -5.81 -6.44
N VAL A 33 3.07 -6.78 -6.63
CA VAL A 33 3.03 -7.71 -7.77
C VAL A 33 1.86 -8.69 -7.69
N PRO A 34 1.66 -9.47 -6.61
CA PRO A 34 0.46 -10.29 -6.45
C PRO A 34 -0.83 -9.47 -6.46
N LEU A 35 -0.79 -8.27 -5.86
CA LEU A 35 -1.94 -7.36 -5.85
C LEU A 35 -2.31 -6.89 -7.26
N GLY A 36 -1.35 -6.52 -8.10
CA GLY A 36 -1.60 -6.11 -9.48
C GLY A 36 -2.22 -7.23 -10.33
N LEU A 37 -1.87 -8.50 -10.06
CA LEU A 37 -2.49 -9.64 -10.74
C LEU A 37 -3.90 -9.95 -10.21
N SER A 38 -4.13 -9.77 -8.91
CA SER A 38 -5.39 -10.13 -8.25
C SER A 38 -6.42 -8.99 -8.18
N LEU A 39 -6.00 -7.74 -8.42
CA LEU A 39 -6.81 -6.52 -8.39
C LEU A 39 -6.64 -5.70 -9.67
N GLY A 40 -5.99 -6.25 -10.68
CA GLY A 40 -5.57 -5.52 -11.88
C GLY A 40 -6.75 -4.96 -12.66
N SER A 41 -6.91 -3.64 -12.58
CA SER A 41 -7.90 -2.74 -13.18
C SER A 41 -8.88 -2.16 -12.19
N MET A 42 -8.83 -0.82 -12.11
CA MET A 42 -9.78 -0.03 -11.38
C MET A 42 -11.19 -0.08 -11.98
N TYR A 43 -11.36 -0.56 -13.21
CA TYR A 43 -12.54 -0.29 -14.02
C TYR A 43 -12.90 -1.47 -14.92
N VAL A 44 -14.17 -1.52 -15.38
CA VAL A 44 -14.77 -2.45 -16.37
C VAL A 44 -15.45 -3.68 -15.71
N GLU A 45 -16.77 -3.92 -15.79
CA GLU A 45 -17.86 -3.38 -16.62
C GLU A 45 -19.24 -3.68 -16.02
N ALA A 46 -20.25 -2.94 -16.49
CA ALA A 46 -21.64 -3.36 -16.57
C ALA A 46 -21.95 -3.75 -18.01
N GLU A 47 -22.21 -5.04 -18.25
CA GLU A 47 -23.13 -5.46 -19.30
C GLU A 47 -23.79 -6.76 -18.85
N TYR A 48 -25.11 -6.83 -19.04
CA TYR A 48 -26.05 -7.80 -18.49
C TYR A 48 -26.39 -7.68 -16.98
N VAL A 49 -26.98 -6.53 -16.60
CA VAL A 49 -28.17 -6.62 -15.75
C VAL A 49 -29.26 -7.24 -16.64
N ASP A 50 -29.35 -8.57 -16.64
CA ASP A 50 -30.62 -9.19 -16.99
C ASP A 50 -31.65 -8.71 -15.96
N ASP A 51 -32.90 -8.56 -16.36
CA ASP A 51 -34.05 -8.10 -15.57
C ASP A 51 -34.44 -9.10 -14.43
N ARG A 52 -33.48 -9.84 -13.90
CA ARG A 52 -33.61 -10.79 -12.79
C ARG A 52 -32.48 -10.58 -11.80
N ILE A 53 -32.59 -9.52 -11.00
CA ILE A 53 -31.89 -9.49 -9.72
C ILE A 53 -32.51 -10.59 -8.85
N ASP A 54 -31.79 -11.70 -8.68
CA ASP A 54 -32.03 -12.58 -7.55
C ASP A 54 -31.75 -11.78 -6.27
N PRO A 55 -32.75 -11.54 -5.39
CA PRO A 55 -32.58 -10.72 -4.19
C PRO A 55 -31.52 -11.26 -3.21
N GLN A 56 -31.06 -12.50 -3.42
CA GLN A 56 -30.04 -13.17 -2.60
C GLN A 56 -28.59 -12.76 -2.92
N LEU A 57 -28.29 -12.21 -4.11
CA LEU A 57 -26.92 -11.78 -4.46
C LEU A 57 -26.59 -10.33 -4.03
N SER A 58 -27.60 -9.57 -3.58
CA SER A 58 -27.47 -8.16 -3.19
C SER A 58 -26.42 -7.91 -2.09
N LEU A 59 -26.32 -8.82 -1.12
CA LEU A 59 -25.34 -8.71 -0.02
C LEU A 59 -23.90 -8.94 -0.50
N LEU A 60 -23.69 -9.86 -1.45
CA LEU A 60 -22.37 -10.12 -2.05
C LEU A 60 -21.92 -8.94 -2.90
N THR A 61 -22.83 -8.33 -3.66
CA THR A 61 -22.57 -7.12 -4.44
C THR A 61 -22.32 -5.90 -3.53
N LEU A 62 -23.05 -5.78 -2.42
CA LEU A 62 -22.84 -4.74 -1.41
C LEU A 62 -21.51 -4.92 -0.65
N LEU A 63 -21.14 -6.14 -0.29
CA LEU A 63 -19.84 -6.43 0.33
C LEU A 63 -18.67 -6.21 -0.64
N ALA A 64 -18.87 -6.48 -1.93
CA ALA A 64 -17.91 -6.17 -2.99
C ALA A 64 -17.79 -4.66 -3.29
N LEU A 65 -18.80 -3.84 -2.95
CA LEU A 65 -18.72 -2.37 -3.03
C LEU A 65 -17.81 -1.76 -1.95
N PHE A 66 -17.50 -2.51 -0.88
CA PHE A 66 -16.65 -2.04 0.23
C PHE A 66 -15.16 -2.37 0.08
N SER A 67 -14.71 -3.06 -0.98
CA SER A 67 -13.30 -3.43 -1.12
C SER A 67 -12.88 -3.55 -2.58
N PHE A 68 -11.85 -2.77 -2.92
CA PHE A 68 -10.94 -2.78 -4.08
C PHE A 68 -11.51 -3.14 -5.48
N PRO A 69 -11.01 -2.50 -6.53
CA PRO A 69 -11.53 -2.70 -7.88
C PRO A 69 -11.19 -4.08 -8.48
N ARG A 70 -11.97 -4.49 -9.50
CA ARG A 70 -12.07 -5.88 -9.98
C ARG A 70 -11.08 -6.23 -11.12
N PRO A 71 -10.63 -7.50 -11.24
CA PRO A 71 -9.48 -7.83 -12.08
C PRO A 71 -9.87 -8.09 -13.55
N PHE A 72 -9.23 -7.38 -14.48
CA PHE A 72 -9.38 -7.40 -15.94
C PHE A 72 -8.88 -8.68 -16.60
N LEU A 73 -7.90 -9.37 -16.00
CA LEU A 73 -7.28 -10.60 -16.57
C LEU A 73 -8.29 -11.71 -16.89
N MET A 74 -9.49 -11.64 -16.31
CA MET A 74 -10.53 -12.66 -16.43
C MET A 74 -11.58 -12.35 -17.50
N GLN A 75 -11.59 -11.15 -18.10
CA GLN A 75 -12.70 -10.71 -18.97
C GLN A 75 -12.76 -11.41 -20.33
N SER A 76 -11.63 -11.88 -20.86
CA SER A 76 -11.59 -12.57 -22.17
C SER A 76 -11.80 -14.08 -22.09
N ARG A 77 -11.78 -14.67 -20.87
CA ARG A 77 -11.77 -16.13 -20.68
C ARG A 77 -12.81 -16.65 -19.68
N MET A 78 -13.46 -15.79 -18.89
CA MET A 78 -14.38 -16.21 -17.84
C MET A 78 -15.62 -15.32 -17.72
N SER A 79 -16.71 -15.89 -17.18
CA SER A 79 -17.97 -15.17 -16.94
C SER A 79 -17.83 -14.08 -15.88
N TYR A 80 -18.72 -13.09 -15.88
CA TYR A 80 -18.73 -12.02 -14.87
C TYR A 80 -18.84 -12.56 -13.42
N THR A 81 -19.59 -13.64 -13.20
CA THR A 81 -19.65 -14.32 -11.91
C THR A 81 -18.28 -14.84 -11.47
N ALA A 82 -17.50 -15.38 -12.40
CA ALA A 82 -16.14 -15.85 -12.14
C ALA A 82 -15.18 -14.70 -11.80
N ILE A 83 -15.34 -13.52 -12.41
CA ILE A 83 -14.61 -12.30 -12.03
C ILE A 83 -14.96 -11.87 -10.61
N GLY A 84 -16.25 -11.92 -10.26
CA GLY A 84 -16.72 -11.68 -8.89
C GLY A 84 -16.10 -12.65 -7.89
N ILE A 85 -16.05 -13.94 -8.22
CA ILE A 85 -15.38 -14.96 -7.39
C ILE A 85 -13.88 -14.64 -7.24
N PHE A 86 -13.21 -14.23 -8.33
CA PHE A 86 -11.78 -13.92 -8.30
C PHE A 86 -11.43 -12.73 -7.40
N SER A 87 -12.32 -11.75 -7.24
CA SER A 87 -12.13 -10.60 -6.33
C SER A 87 -11.90 -11.01 -4.87
N PHE A 88 -12.42 -12.17 -4.45
CA PHE A 88 -12.16 -12.69 -3.10
C PHE A 88 -10.68 -12.99 -2.85
N ALA A 89 -9.87 -13.16 -3.90
CA ALA A 89 -8.44 -13.37 -3.75
C ALA A 89 -7.75 -12.21 -3.01
N ALA A 90 -8.31 -10.99 -3.04
CA ALA A 90 -7.76 -9.81 -2.39
C ALA A 90 -8.16 -9.65 -0.90
N TYR A 91 -9.16 -10.40 -0.43
CA TYR A 91 -9.72 -10.26 0.92
C TYR A 91 -8.73 -10.44 2.08
N PRO A 92 -7.63 -11.22 1.95
CA PRO A 92 -6.64 -11.26 3.01
C PRO A 92 -6.13 -9.88 3.45
N TYR A 93 -6.03 -8.89 2.55
CA TYR A 93 -5.62 -7.53 2.94
C TYR A 93 -6.61 -6.82 3.87
N SER A 94 -7.91 -7.13 3.76
CA SER A 94 -8.94 -6.59 4.66
C SER A 94 -8.97 -7.30 6.02
N PHE A 95 -8.55 -8.56 6.06
CA PHE A 95 -8.57 -9.38 7.28
C PHE A 95 -7.23 -9.46 8.01
N LYS A 96 -6.15 -8.88 7.46
CA LYS A 96 -4.79 -8.98 8.02
C LYS A 96 -4.67 -8.49 9.48
N LEU A 97 -5.58 -7.64 9.92
CA LEU A 97 -5.73 -7.25 11.33
C LEU A 97 -5.90 -8.45 12.28
N LEU A 98 -6.52 -9.54 11.81
CA LEU A 98 -6.80 -10.73 12.62
C LEU A 98 -5.54 -11.48 13.03
N TRP A 99 -4.49 -11.48 12.21
CA TRP A 99 -3.23 -12.17 12.52
C TRP A 99 -2.03 -11.24 12.71
N SER A 100 -2.20 -9.93 12.56
CA SER A 100 -1.10 -8.98 12.76
C SER A 100 -0.46 -9.04 14.16
N PRO A 101 -1.19 -9.31 15.28
CA PRO A 101 -0.53 -9.51 16.58
C PRO A 101 0.34 -10.76 16.64
N ILE A 102 0.02 -11.81 15.87
CA ILE A 102 0.83 -13.04 15.81
C ILE A 102 2.19 -12.75 15.17
N VAL A 103 2.19 -11.95 14.10
CA VAL A 103 3.40 -11.51 13.40
C VAL A 103 4.32 -10.70 14.31
N ASP A 104 3.74 -9.89 15.21
CA ASP A 104 4.49 -9.08 16.17
C ASP A 104 4.93 -9.85 17.43
N SER A 105 4.34 -11.00 17.74
CA SER A 105 4.63 -11.78 18.94
C SER A 105 5.57 -12.98 18.70
N LEU A 106 5.52 -13.61 17.52
CA LEU A 106 6.32 -14.80 17.22
C LEU A 106 7.57 -14.44 16.40
N HIS A 107 8.73 -14.93 16.83
CA HIS A 107 9.98 -14.75 16.08
C HIS A 107 11.09 -15.70 16.55
N VAL A 108 12.11 -15.83 15.71
CA VAL A 108 13.37 -16.48 16.06
C VAL A 108 14.35 -15.41 16.54
N ARG A 109 14.78 -15.50 17.81
CA ARG A 109 15.65 -14.49 18.46
C ARG A 109 16.97 -14.25 17.72
N SER A 110 17.56 -15.27 17.10
CA SER A 110 18.82 -15.16 16.35
C SER A 110 18.65 -14.52 14.97
N PHE A 111 17.45 -14.55 14.41
CA PHE A 111 17.18 -14.07 13.05
C PHE A 111 16.53 -12.68 13.05
N GLY A 112 15.89 -12.28 14.15
CA GLY A 112 15.20 -10.99 14.28
C GLY A 112 13.69 -11.11 14.11
N LEU A 113 12.94 -10.12 14.59
CA LEU A 113 11.48 -10.14 14.62
C LEU A 113 10.91 -10.09 13.19
N ARG A 114 11.38 -9.16 12.37
CA ARG A 114 10.83 -8.87 11.04
C ARG A 114 11.30 -9.88 10.01
N LYS A 115 12.59 -10.23 10.03
CA LYS A 115 13.15 -11.22 9.08
C LYS A 115 12.60 -12.62 9.30
N SER A 116 12.27 -13.00 10.53
CA SER A 116 11.61 -14.30 10.85
C SER A 116 10.30 -14.50 10.12
N TRP A 117 9.65 -13.42 9.70
CA TRP A 117 8.46 -13.45 8.87
C TRP A 117 8.80 -13.20 7.41
N ILE A 118 9.40 -12.07 7.06
CA ILE A 118 9.61 -11.68 5.65
C ILE A 118 10.28 -12.79 4.83
N VAL A 119 11.35 -13.40 5.35
CA VAL A 119 12.13 -14.40 4.61
C VAL A 119 11.33 -15.67 4.28
N PRO A 120 10.76 -16.42 5.26
CA PRO A 120 10.03 -17.63 4.93
C PRO A 120 8.78 -17.37 4.09
N ILE A 121 8.02 -16.30 4.35
CA ILE A 121 6.78 -16.06 3.60
C ILE A 121 7.08 -15.68 2.14
N GLN A 122 8.15 -14.90 1.91
CA GLN A 122 8.56 -14.46 0.58
C GLN A 122 9.21 -15.60 -0.22
N LEU A 123 9.99 -16.48 0.43
CA LEU A 123 10.47 -17.72 -0.19
C LEU A 123 9.32 -18.66 -0.56
N LEU A 124 8.33 -18.81 0.33
CA LEU A 124 7.14 -19.63 0.05
C LEU A 124 6.32 -19.04 -1.11
N SER A 125 6.13 -17.73 -1.14
CA SER A 125 5.45 -17.04 -2.25
C SER A 125 6.19 -17.28 -3.57
N GLY A 126 7.52 -17.11 -3.57
CA GLY A 126 8.34 -17.35 -4.75
C GLY A 126 8.26 -18.80 -5.23
N ALA A 127 8.37 -19.77 -4.32
CA ALA A 127 8.25 -21.19 -4.64
C ALA A 127 6.87 -21.55 -5.20
N LEU A 128 5.78 -21.03 -4.60
CA LEU A 128 4.41 -21.22 -5.10
C LEU A 128 4.23 -20.64 -6.50
N MET A 129 4.80 -19.47 -6.79
CA MET A 129 4.72 -18.86 -8.11
C MET A 129 5.54 -19.61 -9.16
N VAL A 130 6.75 -20.09 -8.82
CA VAL A 130 7.59 -20.88 -9.74
C VAL A 130 6.95 -22.24 -10.05
N ALA A 131 6.56 -22.98 -9.01
CA ALA A 131 6.03 -24.34 -9.14
C ALA A 131 4.57 -24.35 -9.60
N GLY A 132 3.76 -23.41 -9.11
CA GLY A 132 2.33 -23.32 -9.37
C GLY A 132 1.95 -22.53 -10.63
N GLY A 133 2.88 -21.81 -11.27
CA GLY A 133 2.57 -20.95 -12.41
C GLY A 133 1.93 -21.67 -13.60
N SER A 134 2.42 -22.87 -13.96
CA SER A 134 1.84 -23.68 -15.04
C SER A 134 0.46 -24.24 -14.68
N TRP A 135 0.29 -24.62 -13.41
CA TRP A 135 -1.02 -25.07 -12.91
C TRP A 135 -2.03 -23.93 -12.92
N ALA A 136 -1.64 -22.73 -12.49
CA ALA A 136 -2.50 -21.54 -12.49
C ALA A 136 -2.93 -21.15 -13.91
N GLN A 137 -2.01 -21.17 -14.88
CA GLN A 137 -2.32 -20.98 -16.30
C GLN A 137 -3.32 -22.03 -16.80
N ALA A 138 -3.09 -23.32 -16.53
CA ALA A 138 -4.00 -24.38 -16.96
C ALA A 138 -5.40 -24.26 -16.34
N GLN A 139 -5.52 -23.84 -15.07
CA GLN A 139 -6.83 -23.60 -14.44
C GLN A 139 -7.52 -22.35 -15.01
N LEU A 140 -6.75 -21.31 -15.38
CA LEU A 140 -7.26 -20.13 -16.06
C LEU A 140 -7.84 -20.49 -17.43
N ASP A 141 -7.09 -21.26 -18.23
CA ASP A 141 -7.49 -21.69 -19.56
C ASP A 141 -8.68 -22.66 -19.54
N ALA A 142 -8.80 -23.45 -18.47
CA ALA A 142 -9.95 -24.33 -18.23
C ALA A 142 -11.19 -23.60 -17.68
N GLY A 143 -11.13 -22.30 -17.41
CA GLY A 143 -12.26 -21.54 -16.87
C GLY A 143 -12.59 -21.84 -15.40
N HIS A 144 -11.70 -22.49 -14.64
CA HIS A 144 -11.94 -22.89 -13.24
C HIS A 144 -11.71 -21.74 -12.25
N ALA A 145 -12.59 -20.74 -12.27
CA ALA A 145 -12.48 -19.51 -11.49
C ALA A 145 -12.17 -19.73 -10.00
N VAL A 146 -12.86 -20.65 -9.34
CA VAL A 146 -12.67 -20.94 -7.90
C VAL A 146 -11.25 -21.42 -7.60
N ARG A 147 -10.67 -22.26 -8.46
CA ARG A 147 -9.31 -22.81 -8.26
C ARG A 147 -8.24 -21.75 -8.48
N VAL A 148 -8.41 -20.91 -9.51
CA VAL A 148 -7.52 -19.77 -9.75
C VAL A 148 -7.61 -18.78 -8.59
N THR A 149 -8.82 -18.48 -8.11
CA THR A 149 -9.06 -17.64 -6.93
C THR A 149 -8.36 -18.19 -5.70
N ALA A 150 -8.48 -19.49 -5.42
CA ALA A 150 -7.84 -20.12 -4.26
C ALA A 150 -6.30 -19.99 -4.32
N PHE A 151 -5.70 -20.16 -5.50
CA PHE A 151 -4.26 -19.98 -5.67
C PHE A 151 -3.82 -18.54 -5.41
N PHE A 152 -4.48 -17.56 -6.03
CA PHE A 152 -4.15 -16.16 -5.80
C PHE A 152 -4.47 -15.71 -4.37
N PHE A 153 -5.52 -16.24 -3.75
CA PHE A 153 -5.84 -16.00 -2.35
C PHE A 153 -4.66 -16.38 -1.44
N VAL A 154 -4.04 -17.55 -1.67
CA VAL A 154 -2.86 -17.96 -0.90
C VAL A 154 -1.69 -17.02 -1.17
N VAL A 155 -1.37 -16.70 -2.42
CA VAL A 155 -0.26 -15.77 -2.73
C VAL A 155 -0.49 -14.38 -2.12
N VAL A 156 -1.73 -13.87 -2.17
CA VAL A 156 -2.12 -12.59 -1.57
C VAL A 156 -2.11 -12.64 -0.04
N LEU A 157 -2.52 -13.75 0.58
CA LEU A 157 -2.43 -13.95 2.04
C LEU A 157 -0.97 -13.87 2.52
N LEU A 158 -0.06 -14.48 1.76
CA LEU A 158 1.37 -14.40 2.02
C LEU A 158 1.89 -12.96 1.87
N ALA A 159 1.47 -12.24 0.83
CA ALA A 159 1.81 -10.84 0.63
C ALA A 159 1.25 -9.93 1.75
N ALA A 160 0.01 -10.16 2.21
CA ALA A 160 -0.58 -9.42 3.32
C ALA A 160 0.17 -9.67 4.64
N THR A 161 0.68 -10.88 4.85
CA THR A 161 1.53 -11.20 6.02
C THR A 161 2.89 -10.52 5.92
N GLN A 162 3.47 -10.43 4.72
CA GLN A 162 4.69 -9.68 4.48
C GLN A 162 4.49 -8.18 4.73
N ASP A 163 3.37 -7.61 4.29
CA ASP A 163 3.02 -6.19 4.49
C ASP A 163 3.00 -5.82 5.98
N ILE A 164 2.37 -6.63 6.85
CA ILE A 164 2.42 -6.43 8.31
C ILE A 164 3.87 -6.35 8.82
N ALA A 165 4.71 -7.28 8.39
CA ALA A 165 6.09 -7.35 8.84
C ALA A 165 6.94 -6.18 8.29
N VAL A 166 6.71 -5.74 7.06
CA VAL A 166 7.42 -4.62 6.42
C VAL A 166 6.99 -3.28 7.02
N ASP A 167 5.69 -3.06 7.25
CA ASP A 167 5.17 -1.87 7.95
C ASP A 167 5.77 -1.75 9.35
N GLY A 168 5.80 -2.85 10.11
CA GLY A 168 6.46 -2.88 11.42
C GLY A 168 7.98 -2.68 11.35
N TRP A 169 8.63 -3.06 10.25
CA TRP A 169 10.07 -2.84 10.05
C TRP A 169 10.39 -1.40 9.64
N ALA A 170 9.52 -0.73 8.88
CA ALA A 170 9.73 0.64 8.42
C ALA A 170 9.92 1.62 9.59
N LEU A 171 9.24 1.39 10.72
CA LEU A 171 9.36 2.20 11.94
C LEU A 171 10.74 2.11 12.60
N THR A 172 11.47 1.02 12.41
CA THR A 172 12.79 0.80 13.03
C THR A 172 13.94 0.89 12.03
N LEU A 173 13.65 0.77 10.74
CA LEU A 173 14.63 0.80 9.65
C LEU A 173 14.99 2.22 9.20
N LEU A 174 14.04 3.16 9.32
CA LEU A 174 14.25 4.59 9.05
C LEU A 174 14.64 5.34 10.32
N HIS A 175 15.44 6.39 10.19
CA HIS A 175 15.69 7.31 11.31
C HIS A 175 14.37 7.89 11.85
N PRO A 176 14.19 8.09 13.17
CA PRO A 176 12.96 8.64 13.76
C PRO A 176 12.44 9.92 13.10
N ARG A 177 13.34 10.79 12.63
CA ARG A 177 13.02 12.00 11.85
C ARG A 177 12.34 11.71 10.49
N ASN A 178 12.71 10.61 9.86
CA ASN A 178 12.31 10.20 8.52
C ASN A 178 11.21 9.14 8.52
N VAL A 179 10.76 8.63 9.68
CA VAL A 179 9.69 7.62 9.79
C VAL A 179 8.40 8.06 9.09
N GLY A 180 8.14 9.36 8.97
CA GLY A 180 7.02 9.89 8.17
C GLY A 180 7.09 9.54 6.67
N HIS A 181 8.28 9.28 6.12
CA HIS A 181 8.49 8.88 4.73
C HIS A 181 8.22 7.38 4.47
N ALA A 182 7.94 6.58 5.52
CA ALA A 182 7.59 5.17 5.35
C ALA A 182 6.33 5.00 4.45
N SER A 183 5.31 5.85 4.65
CA SER A 183 4.10 5.84 3.80
C SER A 183 4.42 6.20 2.35
N THR A 184 5.39 7.09 2.11
CA THR A 184 5.87 7.40 0.76
C THR A 184 6.55 6.20 0.12
N CYS A 185 7.40 5.48 0.86
CA CYS A 185 8.04 4.25 0.39
C CYS A 185 6.99 3.19 0.02
N GLN A 186 5.96 3.07 0.84
CA GLN A 186 4.83 2.17 0.61
C GLN A 186 4.09 2.51 -0.67
N THR A 187 3.64 3.76 -0.82
CA THR A 187 2.92 4.19 -2.03
C THR A 187 3.75 3.99 -3.29
N VAL A 188 5.02 4.41 -3.26
CA VAL A 188 5.93 4.25 -4.42
C VAL A 188 6.14 2.77 -4.74
N GLY A 189 6.45 1.95 -3.74
CA GLY A 189 6.70 0.53 -3.95
C GLY A 189 5.47 -0.20 -4.47
N VAL A 190 4.37 -0.20 -3.71
CA VAL A 190 3.14 -0.93 -4.06
C VAL A 190 2.62 -0.52 -5.43
N ASN A 191 2.56 0.78 -5.75
CA ASN A 191 2.07 1.22 -7.05
C ASN A 191 2.99 0.78 -8.20
N CYS A 192 4.32 0.80 -8.02
CA CYS A 192 5.25 0.26 -9.02
C CYS A 192 5.03 -1.24 -9.26
N GLY A 193 4.85 -2.03 -8.19
CA GLY A 193 4.54 -3.45 -8.30
C GLY A 193 3.20 -3.71 -8.99
N TYR A 194 2.18 -2.94 -8.60
CA TYR A 194 0.85 -3.01 -9.20
C TYR A 194 0.88 -2.70 -10.69
N PHE A 195 1.52 -1.60 -11.09
CA PHE A 195 1.68 -1.20 -12.49
C PHE A 195 2.41 -2.27 -13.33
N LEU A 196 3.47 -2.87 -12.78
CA LEU A 196 4.24 -3.89 -13.48
C LEU A 196 3.43 -5.20 -13.66
N SER A 197 2.62 -5.56 -12.67
CA SER A 197 1.76 -6.75 -12.71
C SER A 197 0.43 -6.59 -13.40
N PHE A 198 -0.09 -5.38 -13.47
CA PHE A 198 -1.34 -5.13 -14.14
C PHE A 198 -1.08 -4.62 -15.55
N THR A 199 -0.62 -3.38 -15.67
CA THR A 199 -0.50 -2.68 -16.94
C THR A 199 0.55 -3.28 -17.87
N VAL A 200 1.77 -3.49 -17.37
CA VAL A 200 2.87 -4.02 -18.20
C VAL A 200 2.61 -5.49 -18.56
N PHE A 201 2.21 -6.30 -17.58
CA PHE A 201 1.85 -7.69 -17.85
C PHE A 201 0.71 -7.79 -18.87
N LEU A 202 -0.36 -7.01 -18.71
CA LEU A 202 -1.50 -7.07 -19.62
C LEU A 202 -1.09 -6.71 -21.05
N ALA A 203 -0.34 -5.61 -21.22
CA ALA A 203 0.17 -5.19 -22.51
C ALA A 203 1.05 -6.26 -23.18
N LEU A 204 1.92 -6.93 -22.40
CA LEU A 204 2.77 -8.01 -22.90
C LEU A 204 2.04 -9.35 -23.09
N SER A 205 0.88 -9.53 -22.45
CA SER A 205 0.04 -10.72 -22.62
C SER A 205 -0.91 -10.61 -23.83
N ASP A 206 -1.18 -9.39 -24.31
CA ASP A 206 -2.02 -9.15 -25.48
C ASP A 206 -1.25 -9.37 -26.79
N ALA A 207 -1.79 -10.25 -27.65
CA ALA A 207 -1.14 -10.62 -28.90
C ALA A 207 -1.14 -9.47 -29.92
N GLY A 208 -2.20 -8.66 -29.98
CA GLY A 208 -2.33 -7.55 -30.93
C GLY A 208 -1.35 -6.41 -30.61
N PHE A 209 -1.26 -6.04 -29.34
CA PHE A 209 -0.29 -5.07 -28.85
C PHE A 209 1.16 -5.53 -29.11
N CYS A 210 1.46 -6.80 -28.83
CA CYS A 210 2.78 -7.39 -29.09
C CYS A 210 3.10 -7.45 -30.59
N ALA A 211 2.15 -7.81 -31.45
CA ALA A 211 2.36 -7.83 -32.90
C ALA A 211 2.64 -6.44 -33.47
N LYS A 212 2.07 -5.39 -32.89
CA LYS A 212 2.29 -4.01 -33.34
C LYS A 212 3.61 -3.41 -32.87
N HIS A 213 3.98 -3.62 -31.60
CA HIS A 213 5.13 -2.95 -30.97
C HIS A 213 6.35 -3.85 -30.77
N PHE A 214 6.16 -5.15 -30.72
CA PHE A 214 7.19 -6.15 -30.38
C PHE A 214 7.23 -7.33 -31.37
N ALA A 215 6.76 -7.15 -32.62
CA ALA A 215 6.71 -8.19 -33.66
C ALA A 215 8.01 -9.01 -33.78
N ARG A 216 9.16 -8.34 -33.67
CA ARG A 216 10.49 -8.94 -33.77
C ARG A 216 10.78 -9.97 -32.66
N TRP A 217 10.19 -9.81 -31.48
CA TRP A 217 10.43 -10.62 -30.30
C TRP A 217 9.35 -11.69 -30.08
N GLN A 218 8.31 -11.66 -30.90
CA GLN A 218 7.17 -12.56 -30.78
C GLN A 218 7.54 -13.91 -31.40
N ALA A 219 7.53 -14.97 -30.59
CA ALA A 219 7.79 -16.32 -31.06
C ALA A 219 6.64 -16.85 -31.93
N ASP A 220 5.39 -16.60 -31.51
CA ASP A 220 4.18 -16.97 -32.23
C ASP A 220 3.26 -15.74 -32.43
N PRO A 221 2.86 -15.39 -33.67
CA PRO A 221 2.05 -14.21 -33.95
C PRO A 221 0.67 -14.19 -33.25
N GLY A 222 0.17 -15.35 -32.82
CA GLY A 222 -1.14 -15.49 -32.17
C GLY A 222 -1.13 -15.44 -30.64
N GLN A 223 0.04 -15.34 -29.99
CA GLN A 223 0.14 -15.29 -28.52
C GLN A 223 0.88 -14.02 -28.07
N GLY A 224 0.52 -13.51 -26.89
CA GLY A 224 1.29 -12.44 -26.25
C GLY A 224 2.72 -12.87 -25.95
N LEU A 225 3.62 -11.90 -25.81
CA LEU A 225 5.02 -12.13 -25.45
C LEU A 225 5.16 -12.82 -24.08
N LEU A 226 4.21 -12.57 -23.17
CA LEU A 226 4.30 -13.01 -21.77
C LEU A 226 3.01 -13.68 -21.31
N SER A 227 3.06 -15.00 -21.08
CA SER A 227 1.97 -15.74 -20.45
C SER A 227 1.94 -15.57 -18.93
N LEU A 228 0.81 -15.88 -18.29
CA LEU A 228 0.69 -15.82 -16.83
C LEU A 228 1.70 -16.75 -16.16
N GLN A 229 1.88 -17.96 -16.71
CA GLN A 229 2.90 -18.89 -16.24
C GLN A 229 4.31 -18.30 -16.28
N ALA A 230 4.69 -17.68 -17.41
CA ALA A 230 6.01 -17.08 -17.56
C ALA A 230 6.21 -15.90 -16.58
N TYR A 231 5.17 -15.08 -16.42
CA TYR A 231 5.17 -13.95 -15.48
C TYR A 231 5.33 -14.40 -14.03
N LEU A 232 4.53 -15.40 -13.59
CA LEU A 232 4.61 -15.95 -12.24
C LEU A 232 5.99 -16.60 -11.99
N ARG A 233 6.55 -17.32 -12.96
CA ARG A 233 7.90 -17.90 -12.82
C ARG A 233 8.99 -16.84 -12.71
N LEU A 234 8.95 -15.81 -13.54
CA LEU A 234 9.90 -14.68 -13.49
C LEU A 234 9.88 -14.05 -12.10
N TRP A 235 8.70 -13.64 -11.64
CA TRP A 235 8.57 -12.99 -10.33
C TRP A 235 8.82 -13.93 -9.17
N GLY A 236 8.49 -15.22 -9.30
CA GLY A 236 8.81 -16.20 -8.28
C GLY A 236 10.32 -16.34 -8.07
N TRP A 237 11.11 -16.33 -9.15
CA TRP A 237 12.58 -16.28 -9.05
C TRP A 237 13.08 -14.96 -8.48
N VAL A 238 12.54 -13.82 -8.90
CA VAL A 238 12.87 -12.51 -8.30
C VAL A 238 12.59 -12.53 -6.79
N TYR A 239 11.46 -13.11 -6.37
CA TYR A 239 11.11 -13.31 -4.97
C TYR A 239 12.20 -14.08 -4.23
N ILE A 240 12.59 -15.24 -4.74
CA ILE A 240 13.62 -16.07 -4.12
C ILE A 240 14.96 -15.34 -4.04
N LEU A 241 15.43 -14.77 -5.16
CA LEU A 241 16.74 -14.13 -5.25
C LEU A 241 16.85 -12.90 -4.32
N VAL A 242 15.85 -12.02 -4.34
CA VAL A 242 15.82 -10.84 -3.45
C VAL A 242 15.74 -11.27 -1.99
N THR A 243 14.97 -12.32 -1.67
CA THR A 243 14.85 -12.82 -0.30
C THR A 243 16.15 -13.40 0.21
N LEU A 244 16.85 -14.18 -0.61
CA LEU A 244 18.16 -14.74 -0.26
C LEU A 244 19.19 -13.62 -0.05
N ALA A 245 19.20 -12.62 -0.93
CA ALA A 245 20.05 -11.44 -0.76
C ALA A 245 19.73 -10.69 0.55
N LEU A 246 18.45 -10.50 0.87
CA LEU A 246 18.02 -9.86 2.12
C LEU A 246 18.47 -10.66 3.35
N ALA A 247 18.28 -11.99 3.33
CA ALA A 247 18.63 -12.87 4.43
C ALA A 247 20.15 -12.85 4.72
N LEU A 248 20.98 -12.77 3.67
CA LEU A 248 22.44 -12.80 3.79
C LEU A 248 23.05 -11.42 4.08
N LEU A 249 22.55 -10.35 3.45
CA LEU A 249 23.18 -9.03 3.49
C LEU A 249 22.67 -8.14 4.63
N LYS A 250 21.43 -8.32 5.09
CA LYS A 250 20.83 -7.45 6.12
C LYS A 250 20.72 -8.18 7.45
N ARG A 251 21.44 -7.68 8.46
CA ARG A 251 21.23 -8.07 9.86
C ARG A 251 20.17 -7.17 10.51
N GLU A 252 19.32 -7.76 11.33
CA GLU A 252 18.30 -7.04 12.08
C GLU A 252 18.84 -6.81 13.50
N SER A 253 18.88 -5.55 13.92
CA SER A 253 19.23 -5.19 15.29
C SER A 253 18.01 -5.39 16.21
N PRO A 254 18.21 -5.75 17.49
CA PRO A 254 17.11 -5.91 18.43
C PRO A 254 16.30 -4.60 18.53
N ALA A 255 14.97 -4.73 18.57
CA ALA A 255 14.08 -3.58 18.63
C ALA A 255 14.41 -2.69 19.84
N PRO A 256 14.50 -1.36 19.67
CA PRO A 256 14.74 -0.46 20.80
C PRO A 256 13.57 -0.52 21.77
N SER A 257 13.84 -0.38 23.08
CA SER A 257 12.77 -0.32 24.07
C SER A 257 11.89 0.92 23.84
N PRO A 258 10.57 0.86 24.13
CA PRO A 258 9.67 2.01 23.97
C PRO A 258 10.19 3.27 24.68
N VAL A 259 10.83 3.10 25.84
CA VAL A 259 11.42 4.18 26.65
C VAL A 259 12.70 4.76 26.01
N ALA A 260 13.50 3.95 25.32
CA ALA A 260 14.66 4.45 24.57
C ALA A 260 14.23 5.26 23.33
N TRP A 261 13.17 4.81 22.66
CA TRP A 261 12.60 5.51 21.50
C TRP A 261 11.91 6.83 21.89
N LEU A 262 11.12 6.86 22.97
CA LEU A 262 10.55 8.11 23.46
C LEU A 262 11.62 9.12 23.89
N ARG A 263 12.72 8.63 24.49
CA ARG A 263 13.87 9.48 24.86
C ARG A 263 14.58 10.04 23.64
N SER A 264 14.73 9.28 22.54
CA SER A 264 15.33 9.81 21.32
C SER A 264 14.47 10.94 20.75
N LEU A 265 13.14 10.75 20.67
CA LEU A 265 12.22 11.81 20.23
C LEU A 265 12.21 13.05 21.13
N ALA A 266 12.29 12.88 22.44
CA ALA A 266 12.27 13.98 23.41
C ALA A 266 13.58 14.78 23.42
N SER A 267 14.72 14.09 23.37
CA SER A 267 16.04 14.69 23.21
C SER A 267 16.12 15.54 21.93
N GLU A 268 15.54 15.04 20.84
CA GLU A 268 15.62 15.69 19.53
C GLU A 268 14.69 16.92 19.42
N LYS A 269 13.46 16.87 19.98
CA LYS A 269 12.60 18.06 20.10
C LYS A 269 13.25 19.19 20.91
N THR A 270 14.05 18.82 21.91
CA THR A 270 14.80 19.78 22.73
C THR A 270 15.95 20.38 21.91
N SER A 271 16.64 19.57 21.11
CA SER A 271 17.69 20.02 20.18
C SER A 271 17.17 20.93 19.05
N GLU A 272 16.02 20.62 18.44
CA GLU A 272 15.39 21.49 17.43
C GLU A 272 14.93 22.84 18.03
N LYS A 273 14.38 22.83 19.25
CA LYS A 273 14.04 24.06 19.97
C LYS A 273 15.27 24.88 20.31
N ASN A 274 16.35 24.25 20.76
CA ASN A 274 17.60 24.93 21.10
C ASN A 274 18.30 25.48 19.84
N GLY A 275 18.33 24.74 18.73
CA GLY A 275 18.87 25.21 17.46
C GLY A 275 18.02 26.30 16.79
N ALA A 276 16.69 26.30 16.99
CA ALA A 276 15.81 27.39 16.57
C ALA A 276 15.97 28.63 17.48
N PHE A 277 16.24 28.45 18.77
CA PHE A 277 16.53 29.52 19.73
C PHE A 277 17.89 30.18 19.45
N GLU A 278 18.94 29.40 19.16
CA GLU A 278 20.26 29.91 18.76
C GLU A 278 20.22 30.66 17.42
N ARG A 279 19.36 30.23 16.48
CA ARG A 279 19.20 30.89 15.17
C ARG A 279 18.41 32.21 15.27
N ASN A 280 17.71 32.47 16.37
CA ASN A 280 16.82 33.63 16.53
C ASN A 280 17.17 34.52 17.76
N GLY A 281 18.30 34.28 18.42
CA GLY A 281 18.55 34.84 19.76
C GLY A 281 20.01 35.15 20.08
N ARG A 282 20.64 36.11 19.37
CA ARG A 282 21.64 36.98 20.03
C ARG A 282 20.88 38.01 20.88
N ARG A 283 20.31 37.58 22.01
CA ARG A 283 20.07 38.43 23.20
C ARG A 283 19.47 37.61 24.35
N SER A 284 20.13 37.78 25.49
CA SER A 284 19.67 37.58 26.87
C SER A 284 20.09 36.29 27.57
N GLY A 285 20.67 36.49 28.74
CA GLY A 285 21.42 35.53 29.54
C GLY A 285 20.63 34.31 29.99
N ALA A 286 21.32 33.17 29.97
CA ALA A 286 20.83 31.90 30.45
C ALA A 286 20.67 31.90 31.97
N LYS A 287 19.45 31.64 32.44
CA LYS A 287 19.20 30.98 33.73
C LYS A 287 19.25 29.47 33.48
N THR A 288 20.15 28.80 34.18
CA THR A 288 20.20 27.33 34.29
C THR A 288 18.90 26.82 34.93
N PRO A 289 18.20 25.82 34.36
CA PRO A 289 17.10 25.17 35.05
C PRO A 289 17.62 24.08 36.00
N ASP A 290 16.97 23.99 37.16
CA ASP A 290 17.27 23.09 38.28
C ASP A 290 17.23 21.59 37.92
N PRO A 291 18.02 20.72 38.59
CA PRO A 291 18.21 19.32 38.23
C PRO A 291 17.12 18.35 38.75
N GLU A 292 15.96 18.83 39.18
CA GLU A 292 14.98 18.01 39.90
C GLU A 292 13.88 17.35 39.04
N ALA A 293 13.88 17.53 37.72
CA ALA A 293 12.89 16.90 36.83
C ALA A 293 13.27 15.49 36.33
N SER A 294 14.43 14.94 36.74
CA SER A 294 14.97 13.67 36.23
C SER A 294 14.68 12.43 37.08
N THR A 295 14.02 12.57 38.24
CA THR A 295 14.08 11.53 39.30
C THR A 295 12.80 10.75 39.56
N VAL A 296 11.72 10.91 38.77
CA VAL A 296 10.41 10.28 39.08
C VAL A 296 10.01 9.11 38.15
N VAL A 297 10.87 8.65 37.23
CA VAL A 297 10.58 7.45 36.42
C VAL A 297 11.61 6.35 36.69
N SER A 298 11.70 5.91 37.93
CA SER A 298 12.51 4.76 38.33
C SER A 298 11.81 3.96 39.43
N SER A 299 10.72 3.26 39.08
CA SER A 299 10.24 2.09 39.83
C SER A 299 9.02 1.44 39.17
N SER A 300 9.22 0.71 38.07
CA SER A 300 8.53 -0.56 37.81
C SER A 300 9.20 -1.21 36.61
N ALA A 301 9.80 -2.38 36.82
CA ALA A 301 10.48 -3.16 35.81
C ALA A 301 9.56 -3.43 34.60
N CYS A 302 9.78 -2.71 33.50
CA CYS A 302 9.19 -3.06 32.21
C CYS A 302 10.28 -3.81 31.44
N SER A 303 10.28 -5.14 31.59
CA SER A 303 11.16 -6.01 30.82
C SER A 303 10.93 -5.76 29.33
N SER A 304 12.02 -5.68 28.58
CA SER A 304 12.08 -5.64 27.11
C SER A 304 11.63 -6.97 26.48
N SER A 305 10.48 -7.49 26.90
CA SER A 305 9.92 -8.76 26.47
C SER A 305 8.78 -8.48 25.50
N ILE A 306 8.93 -8.97 24.27
CA ILE A 306 7.85 -9.04 23.27
C ILE A 306 6.60 -9.60 23.95
N PRO A 307 5.44 -8.92 23.81
CA PRO A 307 4.24 -9.33 24.53
C PRO A 307 3.82 -10.73 24.08
N PRO A 308 3.39 -11.60 25.02
CA PRO A 308 2.73 -12.86 24.69
C PRO A 308 1.55 -12.59 23.73
N ILE A 309 1.25 -13.53 22.84
CA ILE A 309 0.20 -13.38 21.80
C ILE A 309 -1.12 -12.88 22.42
N ARG A 310 -1.54 -13.46 23.55
CA ARG A 310 -2.76 -13.07 24.26
C ARG A 310 -2.75 -11.59 24.67
N ASP A 311 -1.61 -11.10 25.14
CA ASP A 311 -1.48 -9.71 25.57
C ASP A 311 -1.40 -8.78 24.36
N ALA A 312 -0.79 -9.20 23.25
CA ALA A 312 -0.80 -8.45 22.00
C ALA A 312 -2.23 -8.24 21.47
N TYR A 313 -3.06 -9.29 21.43
CA TYR A 313 -4.49 -9.16 21.09
C TYR A 313 -5.25 -8.27 22.06
N ARG A 314 -5.01 -8.43 23.37
CA ARG A 314 -5.67 -7.59 24.39
C ARG A 314 -5.28 -6.12 24.24
N GLN A 315 -4.02 -5.83 23.93
CA GLN A 315 -3.55 -4.47 23.66
C GLN A 315 -4.19 -3.92 22.39
N LEU A 316 -4.24 -4.68 21.30
CA LEU A 316 -4.91 -4.27 20.06
C LEU A 316 -6.38 -3.88 20.32
N LEU A 317 -7.13 -4.73 21.04
CA LEU A 317 -8.53 -4.47 21.41
C LEU A 317 -8.68 -3.25 22.34
N ARG A 318 -7.70 -2.96 23.20
CA ARG A 318 -7.70 -1.74 24.02
C ARG A 318 -7.48 -0.49 23.16
N VAL A 319 -6.60 -0.56 22.17
CA VAL A 319 -6.35 0.55 21.23
C VAL A 319 -7.60 0.84 20.40
N THR A 320 -8.28 -0.19 19.89
CA THR A 320 -9.56 -0.01 19.17
C THR A 320 -10.66 0.57 20.07
N ALA A 321 -10.59 0.32 21.38
CA ALA A 321 -11.53 0.87 22.35
C ALA A 321 -11.28 2.35 22.70
N LEU A 322 -10.14 2.93 22.32
CA LEU A 322 -9.82 4.33 22.64
C LEU A 322 -10.82 5.29 21.95
N PRO A 323 -11.39 6.27 22.67
CA PRO A 323 -12.34 7.23 22.09
C PRO A 323 -11.77 7.97 20.88
N SER A 324 -10.48 8.32 20.92
CA SER A 324 -9.78 9.01 19.82
C SER A 324 -9.71 8.15 18.56
N VAL A 325 -9.42 6.85 18.69
CA VAL A 325 -9.34 5.90 17.58
C VAL A 325 -10.73 5.67 16.97
N ARG A 326 -11.77 5.51 17.80
CA ARG A 326 -13.16 5.38 17.33
C ARG A 326 -13.65 6.62 16.59
N ARG A 327 -13.35 7.82 17.11
CA ARG A 327 -13.69 9.09 16.43
C ARG A 327 -12.95 9.23 15.10
N LEU A 328 -11.67 8.88 15.06
CA LEU A 328 -10.90 8.88 13.82
C LEU A 328 -11.48 7.90 12.80
N ALA A 329 -11.79 6.67 13.21
CA ALA A 329 -12.43 5.67 12.35
C ALA A 329 -13.76 6.18 11.78
N LEU A 330 -14.62 6.77 12.62
CA LEU A 330 -15.89 7.36 12.18
C LEU A 330 -15.67 8.45 11.12
N VAL A 331 -14.70 9.36 11.35
CA VAL A 331 -14.36 10.41 10.38
C VAL A 331 -13.91 9.80 9.05
N LEU A 332 -13.01 8.81 9.07
CA LEU A 332 -12.49 8.18 7.86
C LEU A 332 -13.58 7.45 7.08
N VAL A 333 -14.48 6.73 7.76
CA VAL A 333 -15.63 6.06 7.12
C VAL A 333 -16.56 7.07 6.46
N VAL A 334 -16.95 8.13 7.19
CA VAL A 334 -17.80 9.20 6.63
C VAL A 334 -17.13 9.87 5.43
N CYS A 335 -15.83 10.15 5.52
CA CYS A 335 -15.07 10.73 4.42
C CYS A 335 -15.02 9.81 3.19
N ARG A 336 -14.91 8.49 3.39
CA ARG A 336 -14.89 7.50 2.30
C ARG A 336 -16.24 7.40 1.61
N LEU A 337 -17.34 7.37 2.37
CA LEU A 337 -18.70 7.30 1.83
C LEU A 337 -19.03 8.46 0.89
N GLY A 338 -18.58 9.68 1.21
CA GLY A 338 -18.82 10.86 0.37
C GLY A 338 -18.12 10.83 -1.00
N MET A 339 -17.03 10.05 -1.13
CA MET A 339 -16.25 9.96 -2.37
C MET A 339 -16.62 8.75 -3.24
N LEU A 340 -17.26 7.74 -2.63
CA LEU A 340 -17.51 6.44 -3.25
C LEU A 340 -18.35 6.51 -4.54
N PRO A 341 -19.42 7.33 -4.64
CA PRO A 341 -20.19 7.43 -5.88
C PRO A 341 -19.35 7.93 -7.06
N ALA A 342 -18.51 8.94 -6.83
CA ALA A 342 -17.70 9.53 -7.90
C ALA A 342 -16.58 8.58 -8.37
N GLU A 343 -15.97 7.79 -7.49
CA GLU A 343 -14.88 6.89 -7.86
C GLU A 343 -15.38 5.55 -8.43
N SER A 344 -16.45 4.99 -7.86
CA SER A 344 -16.92 3.65 -8.23
C SER A 344 -17.94 3.66 -9.39
N ILE A 345 -18.72 4.73 -9.55
CA ILE A 345 -19.84 4.78 -10.52
C ILE A 345 -19.46 5.51 -11.82
N ALA A 346 -18.62 6.56 -11.75
CA ALA A 346 -18.19 7.34 -12.92
C ALA A 346 -17.72 6.48 -14.12
N PRO A 347 -16.85 5.48 -13.95
CA PRO A 347 -16.34 4.65 -15.05
C PRO A 347 -17.43 3.73 -15.61
N LEU A 348 -18.30 3.21 -14.75
CA LEU A 348 -19.46 2.41 -15.18
C LEU A 348 -20.39 3.23 -16.06
N LYS A 349 -20.63 4.49 -15.69
CA LYS A 349 -21.44 5.42 -16.48
C LYS A 349 -20.78 5.84 -17.79
N LEU A 350 -19.45 5.86 -17.86
CA LEU A 350 -18.74 6.10 -19.12
C LEU A 350 -18.87 4.90 -20.07
N LEU A 351 -18.79 3.67 -19.55
CA LEU A 351 -19.03 2.45 -20.32
C LEU A 351 -20.47 2.39 -20.85
N GLU A 352 -21.47 2.69 -20.01
CA GLU A 352 -22.88 2.80 -20.45
C GLU A 352 -23.08 3.84 -21.57
N LYS A 353 -22.22 4.87 -21.65
CA LYS A 353 -22.24 5.91 -22.68
C LYS A 353 -21.50 5.53 -23.98
N GLY A 354 -20.92 4.33 -24.03
CA GLY A 354 -20.24 3.78 -25.19
C GLY A 354 -18.74 4.02 -25.23
N VAL A 355 -18.11 4.52 -24.16
CA VAL A 355 -16.65 4.66 -24.09
C VAL A 355 -16.00 3.27 -24.10
N SER A 356 -14.99 3.07 -24.94
CA SER A 356 -14.29 1.78 -25.02
C SER A 356 -13.46 1.49 -23.76
N LYS A 357 -13.28 0.19 -23.46
CA LYS A 357 -12.42 -0.27 -22.36
C LYS A 357 -10.99 0.20 -22.53
N GLU A 358 -10.53 0.20 -23.77
CA GLU A 358 -9.21 0.63 -24.19
C GLU A 358 -9.00 2.12 -23.90
N ALA A 359 -10.02 2.95 -24.17
CA ALA A 359 -9.96 4.38 -23.87
C ALA A 359 -9.89 4.65 -22.36
N LEU A 360 -10.69 3.94 -21.54
CA LEU A 360 -10.62 4.05 -20.08
C LEU A 360 -9.28 3.55 -19.52
N ALA A 361 -8.76 2.45 -20.02
CA ALA A 361 -7.44 1.94 -19.64
C ALA A 361 -6.32 2.93 -20.00
N GLY A 362 -6.44 3.60 -21.16
CA GLY A 362 -5.54 4.66 -21.58
C GLY A 362 -5.52 5.87 -20.63
N LEU A 363 -6.67 6.25 -20.08
CA LEU A 363 -6.74 7.34 -19.08
C LEU A 363 -5.98 6.97 -17.79
N VAL A 364 -6.17 5.75 -17.29
CA VAL A 364 -5.49 5.25 -16.08
C VAL A 364 -3.97 5.15 -16.29
N LEU A 365 -3.53 4.78 -17.49
CA LEU A 365 -2.10 4.70 -17.81
C LEU A 365 -1.38 6.03 -17.61
N ILE A 366 -2.06 7.15 -17.89
CA ILE A 366 -1.52 8.51 -17.75
C ILE A 366 -1.43 8.91 -16.26
N GLU A 367 -2.26 8.34 -15.40
CA GLU A 367 -2.28 8.66 -13.97
C GLU A 367 -1.06 8.11 -13.22
N PHE A 368 -0.52 6.95 -13.62
CA PHE A 368 0.56 6.27 -12.89
C PHE A 368 1.85 7.11 -12.69
N PRO A 369 2.44 7.75 -13.72
CA PRO A 369 3.60 8.61 -13.52
C PRO A 369 3.31 9.77 -12.55
N ILE A 370 2.09 10.29 -12.58
CA ILE A 370 1.65 11.37 -11.69
C ILE A 370 1.50 10.85 -10.28
N GLU A 371 0.96 9.65 -10.05
CA GLU A 371 0.92 9.02 -8.73
C GLU A 371 2.29 8.94 -8.09
N LEU A 372 3.29 8.51 -8.87
CA LEU A 372 4.66 8.37 -8.38
C LEU A 372 5.26 9.73 -7.97
N VAL A 373 5.09 10.75 -8.81
CA VAL A 373 5.52 12.12 -8.49
C VAL A 373 4.74 12.69 -7.30
N SER A 374 3.44 12.44 -7.25
CA SER A 374 2.54 12.86 -6.18
C SER A 374 2.98 12.28 -4.84
N ALA A 375 3.37 11.00 -4.81
CA ALA A 375 3.84 10.34 -3.59
C ALA A 375 5.08 11.04 -3.02
N LEU A 376 6.03 11.43 -3.88
CA LEU A 376 7.24 12.13 -3.47
C LEU A 376 6.96 13.55 -2.96
N VAL A 377 6.10 14.30 -3.66
CA VAL A 377 5.69 15.66 -3.26
C VAL A 377 4.93 15.61 -1.94
N ALA A 378 3.97 14.70 -1.84
CA ALA A 378 3.15 14.52 -0.67
C ALA A 378 3.96 14.04 0.54
N GLY A 379 4.90 13.12 0.35
CA GLY A 379 5.84 12.70 1.38
C GLY A 379 6.66 13.86 1.95
N ARG A 380 7.15 14.76 1.09
CA ARG A 380 7.84 15.99 1.53
C ARG A 380 6.91 16.94 2.28
N ALA A 381 5.67 17.09 1.83
CA ALA A 381 4.68 17.96 2.47
C ALA A 381 4.26 17.42 3.86
N ALA A 382 4.04 16.11 3.97
CA ALA A 382 3.70 15.43 5.23
C ALA A 382 4.88 15.46 6.23
N ALA A 383 6.12 15.36 5.74
CA ALA A 383 7.31 15.40 6.59
C ALA A 383 7.59 16.80 7.19
N ARG A 384 7.28 17.90 6.46
CA ARG A 384 7.62 19.28 6.85
C ARG A 384 6.74 19.92 7.94
N GLY A 385 5.74 19.21 8.49
CA GLY A 385 4.88 19.82 9.52
C GLY A 385 3.85 18.90 10.17
N ARG A 386 2.70 19.50 10.52
CA ARG A 386 1.54 18.86 11.14
C ARG A 386 0.81 18.00 10.07
N PRO A 387 0.78 16.66 10.20
CA PRO A 387 0.35 15.76 9.11
C PRO A 387 -1.12 15.92 8.73
N TYR A 388 -1.95 16.50 9.60
CA TYR A 388 -3.37 16.72 9.30
C TYR A 388 -3.62 17.81 8.26
N GLY A 389 -2.75 18.81 8.10
CA GLY A 389 -2.99 19.96 7.23
C GLY A 389 -3.14 19.55 5.75
N PRO A 390 -2.15 18.85 5.19
CA PRO A 390 -2.23 18.31 3.83
C PRO A 390 -3.40 17.36 3.62
N TRP A 391 -3.75 16.55 4.62
CA TRP A 391 -4.90 15.65 4.54
C TRP A 391 -6.23 16.41 4.43
N LEU A 392 -6.46 17.44 5.28
CA LEU A 392 -7.68 18.25 5.21
C LEU A 392 -7.78 19.03 3.89
N ALA A 393 -6.66 19.56 3.39
CA ALA A 393 -6.63 20.26 2.10
C ALA A 393 -6.98 19.30 0.95
N GLY A 394 -6.33 18.13 0.91
CA GLY A 394 -6.62 17.08 -0.07
C GLY A 394 -8.07 16.62 -0.04
N TYR A 395 -8.65 16.45 1.15
CA TYR A 395 -10.05 16.04 1.29
C TYR A 395 -11.03 17.09 0.75
N ARG A 396 -10.82 18.37 1.07
CA ARG A 396 -11.65 19.48 0.54
C ARG A 396 -11.58 19.54 -0.98
N MET A 397 -10.38 19.41 -1.56
CA MET A 397 -10.20 19.37 -3.01
C MET A 397 -10.89 18.16 -3.62
N ARG A 398 -10.80 16.98 -2.99
CA ARG A 398 -11.48 15.77 -3.47
C ARG A 398 -12.99 15.90 -3.53
N LEU A 399 -13.64 16.58 -2.57
CA LEU A 399 -15.08 16.82 -2.64
C LEU A 399 -15.46 17.65 -3.88
N VAL A 400 -14.67 18.68 -4.20
CA VAL A 400 -14.88 19.49 -5.41
C VAL A 400 -14.62 18.64 -6.66
N LEU A 401 -13.52 17.88 -6.69
CA LEU A 401 -13.17 17.01 -7.81
C LEU A 401 -14.21 15.92 -8.03
N ALA A 402 -14.80 15.35 -6.98
CA ALA A 402 -15.90 14.39 -7.10
C ALA A 402 -17.10 14.99 -7.84
N LEU A 403 -17.51 16.20 -7.46
CA LEU A 403 -18.60 16.91 -8.12
C LEU A 403 -18.27 17.20 -9.59
N LEU A 404 -17.04 17.66 -9.86
CA LEU A 404 -16.58 17.93 -11.23
C LEU A 404 -16.51 16.66 -12.08
N THR A 405 -16.03 15.54 -11.52
CA THR A 405 -15.99 14.24 -12.21
C THR A 405 -17.40 13.75 -12.50
N THR A 406 -18.32 13.82 -11.53
CA THR A 406 -19.73 13.48 -11.75
C THR A 406 -20.37 14.35 -12.83
N LEU A 407 -20.10 15.65 -12.84
CA LEU A 407 -20.58 16.57 -13.86
C LEU A 407 -19.96 16.27 -15.25
N ALA A 408 -18.65 16.01 -15.31
CA ALA A 408 -17.95 15.67 -16.55
C ALA A 408 -18.50 14.37 -17.16
N VAL A 409 -18.77 13.36 -16.33
CA VAL A 409 -19.41 12.12 -16.76
C VAL A 409 -20.84 12.38 -17.23
N ALA A 410 -21.62 13.21 -16.53
CA ALA A 410 -22.98 13.55 -16.92
C ALA A 410 -23.04 14.28 -18.27
N LEU A 411 -22.12 15.21 -18.51
CA LEU A 411 -22.01 15.99 -19.76
C LEU A 411 -21.24 15.28 -20.87
N PHE A 412 -20.70 14.08 -20.61
CA PHE A 412 -19.91 13.33 -21.58
C PHE A 412 -20.74 13.02 -22.84
N PRO A 413 -20.22 13.33 -24.05
CA PRO A 413 -20.96 13.12 -25.30
C PRO A 413 -21.23 11.63 -25.53
N ALA A 414 -22.50 11.29 -25.78
CA ALA A 414 -22.90 9.91 -26.03
C ALA A 414 -22.31 9.42 -27.37
N GLY A 415 -21.78 8.20 -27.39
CA GLY A 415 -21.21 7.58 -28.59
C GLY A 415 -19.75 7.94 -28.90
N ALA A 416 -19.08 8.74 -28.05
CA ALA A 416 -17.63 8.92 -28.14
C ALA A 416 -16.92 7.69 -27.54
N ALA A 417 -16.53 6.76 -28.41
CA ALA A 417 -15.97 5.47 -28.01
C ALA A 417 -14.46 5.53 -27.82
N GLU A 418 -13.75 6.23 -28.70
CA GLU A 418 -12.30 6.32 -28.71
C GLU A 418 -11.81 7.71 -28.26
N LEU A 419 -10.56 7.78 -27.80
CA LEU A 419 -9.93 9.04 -27.36
C LEU A 419 -9.98 10.16 -28.43
N GLY A 420 -10.08 9.79 -29.71
CA GLY A 420 -10.16 10.71 -30.84
C GLY A 420 -11.54 11.33 -31.09
N ASP A 421 -12.62 10.72 -30.60
CA ASP A 421 -14.00 11.14 -30.95
C ASP A 421 -14.40 12.45 -30.25
N ALA A 422 -13.96 12.62 -29.00
CA ALA A 422 -14.22 13.80 -28.19
C ALA A 422 -12.98 14.20 -27.36
N PRO A 423 -11.91 14.70 -28.01
CA PRO A 423 -10.60 14.86 -27.36
C PRO A 423 -10.66 15.82 -26.16
N TRP A 424 -11.52 16.84 -26.20
CA TRP A 424 -11.73 17.76 -25.08
C TRP A 424 -12.37 17.06 -23.86
N ALA A 425 -13.29 16.11 -24.08
CA ALA A 425 -13.99 15.40 -23.02
C ALA A 425 -13.06 14.39 -22.36
N PHE A 426 -12.30 13.64 -23.17
CA PHE A 426 -11.25 12.74 -22.66
C PHE A 426 -10.13 13.51 -21.96
N ALA A 427 -9.70 14.66 -22.47
CA ALA A 427 -8.72 15.50 -21.80
C ALA A 427 -9.24 16.05 -20.46
N ALA A 428 -10.51 16.44 -20.38
CA ALA A 428 -11.13 16.86 -19.13
C ALA A 428 -11.18 15.71 -18.11
N LEU A 429 -11.58 14.51 -18.53
CA LEU A 429 -11.57 13.32 -17.68
C LEU A 429 -10.15 12.98 -17.20
N ALA A 430 -9.15 13.01 -18.10
CA ALA A 430 -7.75 12.80 -17.73
C ALA A 430 -7.30 13.83 -16.70
N ALA A 431 -7.59 15.13 -16.90
CA ALA A 431 -7.22 16.18 -15.97
C ALA A 431 -7.85 16.00 -14.58
N LEU A 432 -9.14 15.65 -14.53
CA LEU A 432 -9.86 15.38 -13.29
C LEU A 432 -9.36 14.12 -12.60
N GLY A 433 -9.07 13.05 -13.35
CA GLY A 433 -8.47 11.81 -12.86
C GLY A 433 -7.10 12.03 -12.24
N MET A 434 -6.20 12.71 -12.96
CA MET A 434 -4.87 13.10 -12.48
C MET A 434 -4.93 13.95 -11.20
N ALA A 435 -5.82 14.94 -11.14
CA ALA A 435 -6.00 15.77 -9.95
C ALA A 435 -6.57 14.97 -8.76
N THR A 436 -7.51 14.05 -9.03
CA THR A 436 -8.10 13.17 -8.01
C THR A 436 -7.06 12.22 -7.45
N SER A 437 -6.27 11.62 -8.32
CA SER A 437 -5.17 10.72 -7.96
C SER A 437 -4.12 11.45 -7.12
N PHE A 438 -3.66 12.63 -7.53
CA PHE A 438 -2.75 13.47 -6.73
C PHE A 438 -3.29 13.73 -5.31
N CYS A 439 -4.55 14.14 -5.19
CA CYS A 439 -5.16 14.41 -3.88
C CYS A 439 -5.33 13.13 -3.05
N SER A 440 -5.64 11.99 -3.68
CA SER A 440 -5.73 10.68 -3.04
C SER A 440 -4.38 10.27 -2.44
N THR A 441 -3.30 10.36 -3.23
CA THR A 441 -1.94 10.09 -2.77
C THR A 441 -1.52 11.04 -1.65
N LEU A 442 -1.88 12.33 -1.75
CA LEU A 442 -1.60 13.31 -0.70
C LEU A 442 -2.27 12.93 0.62
N MET A 443 -3.55 12.57 0.59
CA MET A 443 -4.27 12.13 1.78
C MET A 443 -3.67 10.84 2.36
N PHE A 444 -3.44 9.82 1.54
CA PHE A 444 -2.91 8.54 2.00
C PHE A 444 -1.53 8.69 2.65
N THR A 445 -0.61 9.41 2.00
CA THR A 445 0.74 9.62 2.55
C THR A 445 0.73 10.49 3.80
N ALA A 446 -0.14 11.50 3.88
CA ALA A 446 -0.26 12.38 5.05
C ALA A 446 -0.84 11.64 6.27
N VAL A 447 -1.90 10.84 6.09
CA VAL A 447 -2.48 10.04 7.18
C VAL A 447 -1.54 8.91 7.59
N GLY A 448 -0.90 8.23 6.63
CA GLY A 448 0.11 7.22 6.92
C GLY A 448 1.31 7.80 7.67
N SER A 449 1.78 8.99 7.31
CA SER A 449 2.83 9.68 8.07
C SER A 449 2.40 10.03 9.49
N PHE A 450 1.11 10.30 9.73
CA PHE A 450 0.58 10.49 11.08
C PHE A 450 0.61 9.17 11.86
N TYR A 451 0.12 8.08 11.26
CA TYR A 451 0.12 6.75 11.87
C TYR A 451 1.52 6.29 12.24
N ASN A 452 2.47 6.41 11.31
CA ASN A 452 3.87 6.06 11.54
C ASN A 452 4.51 6.80 12.72
N ARG A 453 4.07 8.02 13.03
CA ARG A 453 4.59 8.82 14.16
C ARG A 453 3.94 8.45 15.51
N ILE A 454 2.73 7.91 15.51
CA ILE A 454 1.99 7.57 16.75
C ILE A 454 2.08 6.08 17.11
N SER A 455 2.50 5.23 16.17
CA SER A 455 2.66 3.79 16.36
C SER A 455 3.80 3.45 17.31
N ASP A 456 3.54 2.51 18.23
CA ASP A 456 4.57 1.94 19.08
C ASP A 456 5.46 0.98 18.28
N PRO A 457 6.79 1.20 18.19
CA PRO A 457 7.70 0.31 17.46
C PRO A 457 7.71 -1.15 17.96
N SER A 458 7.37 -1.39 19.22
CA SER A 458 7.35 -2.74 19.82
C SER A 458 6.23 -3.62 19.27
N MET A 459 5.09 -3.01 18.89
CA MET A 459 3.99 -3.66 18.17
C MET A 459 3.66 -2.90 16.88
N GLY A 460 4.71 -2.52 16.16
CA GLY A 460 4.60 -1.65 14.99
C GLY A 460 3.73 -2.24 13.88
N GLY A 461 3.82 -3.56 13.64
CA GLY A 461 3.07 -4.22 12.58
C GLY A 461 1.58 -4.26 12.88
N ALA A 462 1.20 -4.71 14.08
CA ALA A 462 -0.18 -4.80 14.52
C ALA A 462 -0.84 -3.43 14.65
N TYR A 463 -0.12 -2.44 15.17
CA TYR A 463 -0.64 -1.09 15.36
C TYR A 463 -0.83 -0.35 14.03
N LEU A 464 0.14 -0.42 13.11
CA LEU A 464 -0.01 0.18 11.78
C LEU A 464 -1.09 -0.52 10.97
N THR A 465 -1.16 -1.84 11.06
CA THR A 465 -2.23 -2.61 10.41
C THR A 465 -3.60 -2.14 10.87
N LEU A 466 -3.81 -1.96 12.17
CA LEU A 466 -5.07 -1.47 12.72
C LEU A 466 -5.47 -0.08 12.20
N LEU A 467 -4.50 0.80 11.98
CA LEU A 467 -4.78 2.15 11.52
C LEU A 467 -4.96 2.23 9.99
N ASN A 468 -4.31 1.33 9.25
CA ASN A 468 -4.35 1.26 7.79
C ASN A 468 -5.52 0.43 7.24
N THR A 469 -6.03 -0.53 8.01
CA THR A 469 -7.18 -1.41 7.68
C THR A 469 -8.46 -0.83 8.25
#